data_AF-A0A928RK03-F1
#
_entry.id   AF-A0A928RK03-F1
#
_cell.length_a   1.000
_cell.length_b   1.000
_cell.length_c   1.000
_cell.angle_alpha   90.00
_cell.angle_beta   90.00
_cell.angle_gamma   90.00
#
_symmetry.space_group_name_H-M   'P 1'
#
loop_
_entity.id
_entity.type
_entity.pdbx_description
1 polymer ?
#
loop_
_entity_poly.entity_id
_entity_poly.type
_entity_poly.pdbx_seq_one_letter_code
_entity_poly.pdbx_strand_id
1 'polypeptide(L)'
;MKAIFKREMHAYFTSPLAYFLIGSFLALTGLNFWNMNLVNRSIEFTNTLNALSSFLPFFIPVITMKLLSEEKRNGTEVLLRTSAVKMRRVVLGKYFAAFCLFLLMVLFTVVCPIILSFNMNDGGVFPWAKTVGGYIGFLLLGCAYLSVGMLASSLSENQTLSAVIGMVVLLLLSFVENIGTQLGGTLGSILVWISLSSRYADFATGLFNLTSVVYYLSFTVVILFITVVNIERKRWN
;
A
#
# COMPACT_ATOMS: atom_id res chain seq x y z
N MET A 1 18.01 9.29 -9.35
CA MET A 1 16.85 8.40 -9.10
C MET A 1 17.26 6.94 -9.14
N LYS A 2 17.79 6.40 -10.26
CA LYS A 2 18.23 4.99 -10.35
C LYS A 2 19.20 4.54 -9.23
N ALA A 3 20.20 5.36 -8.89
CA ALA A 3 21.15 5.03 -7.82
C ALA A 3 20.49 4.89 -6.43
N ILE A 4 19.57 5.81 -6.09
CA ILE A 4 18.83 5.77 -4.81
C ILE A 4 17.94 4.53 -4.78
N PHE A 5 17.15 4.31 -5.83
CA PHE A 5 16.31 3.12 -5.95
C PHE A 5 17.10 1.82 -5.76
N LYS A 6 18.23 1.66 -6.46
CA LYS A 6 19.08 0.46 -6.35
C LYS A 6 19.61 0.28 -4.93
N ARG A 7 20.02 1.36 -4.26
CA ARG A 7 20.50 1.35 -2.88
C ARG A 7 19.40 0.88 -1.92
N GLU A 8 18.20 1.45 -2.02
CA GLU A 8 17.06 1.08 -1.15
C GLU A 8 16.60 -0.36 -1.37
N MET A 9 16.51 -0.79 -2.63
CA MET A 9 16.19 -2.19 -2.97
C MET A 9 17.21 -3.15 -2.35
N HIS A 10 18.50 -2.85 -2.49
CA HIS A 10 19.55 -3.67 -1.87
C HIS A 10 19.41 -3.68 -0.34
N ALA A 11 19.14 -2.53 0.29
CA ALA A 11 18.93 -2.44 1.73
C ALA A 11 17.78 -3.32 2.22
N TYR A 12 16.66 -3.37 1.48
CA TYR A 12 15.55 -4.27 1.78
C TYR A 12 15.97 -5.75 1.73
N PHE A 13 16.61 -6.21 0.65
CA PHE A 13 17.00 -7.61 0.50
C PHE A 13 18.20 -8.03 1.36
N THR A 14 18.98 -7.10 1.90
CA THR A 14 20.00 -7.42 2.91
C THR A 14 19.42 -7.51 4.33
N SER A 15 18.24 -6.95 4.57
CA SER A 15 17.64 -6.93 5.90
C SER A 15 16.77 -8.16 6.13
N PRO A 16 16.95 -8.91 7.25
CA PRO A 16 16.08 -10.03 7.61
C PRO A 16 14.59 -9.67 7.68
N LEU A 17 14.28 -8.39 7.96
CA LEU A 17 12.93 -7.88 8.09
C LEU A 17 12.12 -8.00 6.79
N ALA A 18 12.72 -7.78 5.62
CA ALA A 18 11.98 -7.84 4.35
C ALA A 18 11.50 -9.28 4.06
N TYR A 19 12.33 -10.28 4.34
CA TYR A 19 11.95 -11.69 4.20
C TYR A 19 10.84 -12.07 5.17
N PHE A 20 10.90 -11.60 6.42
CA PHE A 20 9.82 -11.79 7.39
C PHE A 20 8.52 -11.14 6.94
N LEU A 21 8.57 -9.94 6.37
CA LEU A 21 7.39 -9.25 5.84
C LEU A 21 6.77 -9.98 4.65
N ILE A 22 7.60 -10.43 3.69
CA ILE A 22 7.12 -11.21 2.54
C ILE A 22 6.50 -12.52 3.03
N GLY A 23 7.19 -13.24 3.91
CA GLY A 23 6.71 -14.51 4.47
C GLY A 23 5.40 -14.37 5.26
N SER A 24 5.29 -13.36 6.14
CA SER A 24 4.06 -13.12 6.90
C SER A 24 2.89 -12.69 6.01
N PHE A 25 3.13 -11.87 4.99
CA PHE A 25 2.11 -11.48 4.01
C PHE A 25 1.61 -12.68 3.19
N LEU A 26 2.52 -13.55 2.75
CA LEU A 26 2.15 -14.77 2.01
C LEU A 26 1.44 -15.78 2.89
N ALA A 27 1.85 -15.93 4.15
CA ALA A 27 1.16 -16.79 5.11
C ALA A 27 -0.28 -16.31 5.34
N LEU A 28 -0.49 -15.00 5.56
CA LEU A 28 -1.83 -14.43 5.67
C LEU A 28 -2.65 -14.58 4.39
N THR A 29 -2.02 -14.43 3.23
CA THR A 29 -2.68 -14.69 1.94
C THR A 29 -3.13 -16.14 1.84
N GLY A 30 -2.26 -17.09 2.17
CA GLY A 30 -2.57 -18.52 2.17
C GLY A 30 -3.70 -18.90 3.13
N LEU A 31 -3.70 -18.34 4.34
CA LEU A 31 -4.77 -18.54 5.34
C LEU A 31 -6.12 -18.01 4.85
N ASN A 32 -6.15 -16.79 4.31
CA ASN A 32 -7.38 -16.21 3.78
C ASN A 32 -7.84 -16.92 2.50
N PHE A 33 -6.92 -17.37 1.67
CA PHE A 33 -7.21 -18.15 0.48
C PHE A 33 -7.88 -19.48 0.83
N TRP A 34 -7.32 -20.21 1.80
CA TRP A 34 -7.87 -21.45 2.32
C TRP A 34 -9.28 -21.25 2.88
N ASN A 35 -9.46 -20.28 3.78
CA ASN A 35 -10.73 -20.04 4.44
C ASN A 35 -11.81 -19.55 3.45
N MET A 36 -11.49 -18.56 2.63
CA MET A 36 -12.50 -17.87 1.81
C MET A 36 -12.81 -18.54 0.48
N ASN A 37 -11.87 -19.29 -0.11
CA ASN A 37 -12.09 -19.94 -1.41
C ASN A 37 -12.23 -21.46 -1.27
N LEU A 38 -11.28 -22.12 -0.60
CA LEU A 38 -11.26 -23.58 -0.56
C LEU A 38 -12.33 -24.16 0.37
N VAL A 39 -12.43 -23.66 1.60
CA VAL A 39 -13.45 -24.12 2.57
C VAL A 39 -14.85 -23.70 2.12
N ASN A 40 -15.03 -22.44 1.73
CA ASN A 40 -16.32 -21.91 1.29
C ASN A 40 -16.71 -22.31 -0.14
N ARG A 41 -15.86 -23.08 -0.84
CA ARG A 41 -16.04 -23.47 -2.26
C ARG A 41 -16.36 -22.29 -3.18
N SER A 42 -15.73 -21.15 -2.91
CA SER A 42 -15.87 -19.95 -3.74
C SER A 42 -14.75 -19.86 -4.75
N ILE A 43 -15.11 -19.47 -5.97
CA ILE A 43 -14.20 -19.24 -7.08
C ILE A 43 -13.78 -17.76 -7.17
N GLU A 44 -14.36 -16.90 -6.31
CA GLU A 44 -14.13 -15.46 -6.32
C GLU A 44 -12.93 -15.08 -5.44
N PHE A 45 -11.76 -15.01 -6.07
CA PHE A 45 -10.52 -14.58 -5.41
C PHE A 45 -10.57 -13.15 -4.83
N THR A 46 -11.49 -12.32 -5.32
CA THR A 46 -11.78 -10.98 -4.79
C THR A 46 -11.98 -10.98 -3.28
N ASN A 47 -12.61 -12.00 -2.70
CA ASN A 47 -12.85 -12.07 -1.25
C ASN A 47 -11.53 -12.13 -0.46
N THR A 48 -10.54 -12.88 -0.97
CA THR A 48 -9.20 -12.91 -0.39
C THR A 48 -8.49 -11.58 -0.54
N LEU A 49 -8.60 -10.91 -1.69
CA LEU A 49 -8.03 -9.57 -1.89
C LEU A 49 -8.66 -8.52 -0.97
N ASN A 50 -9.98 -8.60 -0.74
CA ASN A 50 -10.68 -7.72 0.20
C ASN A 50 -10.18 -7.94 1.64
N ALA A 51 -10.02 -9.19 2.06
CA ALA A 51 -9.44 -9.50 3.36
C ALA A 51 -8.00 -8.95 3.49
N LEU A 52 -7.16 -9.15 2.46
CA LEU A 52 -5.81 -8.58 2.41
C LEU A 52 -5.80 -7.06 2.45
N SER A 53 -6.79 -6.40 1.84
CA SER A 53 -6.91 -4.94 1.82
C SER A 53 -7.10 -4.39 3.24
N SER A 54 -7.88 -5.08 4.07
CA SER A 54 -8.06 -4.75 5.49
C SER A 54 -6.78 -4.93 6.31
N PHE A 55 -5.84 -5.79 5.88
CA PHE A 55 -4.55 -5.97 6.55
C PHE A 55 -3.45 -5.03 6.04
N LEU A 56 -3.61 -4.37 4.88
CA LEU A 56 -2.61 -3.44 4.35
C LEU A 56 -2.19 -2.34 5.35
N PRO A 57 -3.08 -1.74 6.17
CA PRO A 57 -2.71 -0.76 7.19
C PRO A 57 -1.65 -1.25 8.18
N PHE A 58 -1.46 -2.57 8.34
CA PHE A 58 -0.43 -3.14 9.21
C PHE A 58 0.89 -3.37 8.45
N PHE A 59 0.83 -3.79 7.19
CA PHE A 59 2.04 -4.07 6.40
C PHE A 59 2.72 -2.80 5.88
N ILE A 60 1.94 -1.85 5.39
CA ILE A 60 2.46 -0.65 4.74
C ILE A 60 3.37 0.17 5.67
N PRO A 61 3.01 0.46 6.94
CA PRO A 61 3.88 1.19 7.83
C PRO A 61 5.20 0.48 8.09
N VAL A 62 5.21 -0.85 8.13
CA VAL A 62 6.45 -1.62 8.35
C VAL A 62 7.35 -1.59 7.12
N ILE A 63 6.77 -1.54 5.91
CA ILE A 63 7.52 -1.33 4.66
C ILE A 63 8.13 0.08 4.63
N THR A 64 7.37 1.10 5.01
CA THR A 64 7.76 2.51 4.85
C THR A 64 8.51 3.10 6.04
N MET A 65 8.46 2.47 7.23
CA MET A 65 8.95 3.08 8.46
C MET A 65 10.41 3.52 8.36
N LYS A 66 11.28 2.71 7.75
CA LYS A 66 12.72 2.98 7.66
C LYS A 66 13.10 4.02 6.62
N LEU A 67 12.25 4.24 5.62
CA LEU A 67 12.60 5.00 4.42
C LEU A 67 13.16 6.39 4.75
N LEU A 68 12.54 7.15 5.65
CA LEU A 68 13.01 8.50 6.01
C LEU A 68 13.43 8.61 7.47
N SER A 69 12.86 7.80 8.37
CA SER A 69 13.22 7.84 9.79
C SER A 69 14.64 7.34 10.07
N GLU A 70 15.16 6.39 9.28
CA GLU A 70 16.50 5.83 9.51
C GLU A 70 17.61 6.85 9.24
N GLU A 71 17.44 7.66 8.19
CA GLU A 71 18.42 8.71 7.84
C GLU A 71 18.44 9.83 8.88
N LYS A 72 17.29 10.13 9.49
CA LYS A 72 17.20 11.07 10.61
C LYS A 72 17.88 10.54 11.85
N ARG A 73 17.54 9.29 12.22
CA ARG A 73 18.12 8.62 13.39
C ARG A 73 19.65 8.56 13.31
N ASN A 74 20.18 8.31 12.13
CA ASN A 74 21.62 8.17 11.91
C ASN A 74 22.32 9.49 11.59
N GLY A 75 21.61 10.64 11.58
CA GLY A 75 22.17 11.95 11.24
C GLY A 75 22.62 12.12 9.79
N THR A 76 22.42 11.11 8.93
CA THR A 76 22.82 11.13 7.51
C THR A 76 21.87 11.96 6.64
N GLU A 77 20.75 12.42 7.20
CA GLU A 77 19.87 13.40 6.56
C GLU A 77 20.62 14.68 6.16
N VAL A 78 21.59 15.12 6.96
CA VAL A 78 22.40 16.32 6.67
C VAL A 78 23.22 16.12 5.39
N LEU A 79 23.81 14.94 5.19
CA LEU A 79 24.58 14.59 3.99
C LEU A 79 23.71 14.57 2.73
N LEU A 80 22.47 14.11 2.86
CA LEU A 80 21.53 14.11 1.73
C LEU A 80 21.06 15.52 1.38
N ARG A 81 20.89 16.38 2.38
CA ARG A 81 20.49 17.79 2.21
C ARG A 81 21.60 18.67 1.63
N THR A 82 22.87 18.38 1.92
CA THR A 82 24.02 19.10 1.35
C THR A 82 24.41 18.58 -0.04
N SER A 83 23.99 17.36 -0.39
CA SER A 83 24.20 16.84 -1.74
C SER A 83 23.45 17.66 -2.80
N ALA A 84 24.03 17.79 -4.00
CA ALA A 84 23.42 18.51 -5.13
C ALA A 84 22.17 17.83 -5.74
N VAL A 85 21.54 16.90 -5.01
CA VAL A 85 20.40 16.11 -5.49
C VAL A 85 19.09 16.77 -5.07
N LYS A 86 18.21 17.03 -6.04
CA LYS A 86 16.87 17.56 -5.78
C LYS A 86 16.08 16.63 -4.85
N MET A 87 15.47 17.17 -3.80
CA MET A 87 14.76 16.38 -2.78
C MET A 87 13.63 15.52 -3.34
N ARG A 88 12.90 16.05 -4.32
CA ARG A 88 11.88 15.32 -5.10
C ARG A 88 12.40 13.98 -5.65
N ARG A 89 13.66 13.93 -6.12
CA ARG A 89 14.27 12.70 -6.66
C ARG A 89 14.61 11.68 -5.57
N VAL A 90 14.88 12.13 -4.35
CA VAL A 90 15.14 11.26 -3.19
C VAL A 90 13.83 10.60 -2.76
N VAL A 91 12.78 11.41 -2.55
CA VAL A 91 11.45 10.93 -2.15
C VAL A 91 10.88 9.97 -3.19
N LEU A 92 10.89 10.33 -4.48
CA LEU A 92 10.40 9.43 -5.52
C LEU A 92 11.21 8.13 -5.61
N GLY A 93 12.55 8.19 -5.49
CA GLY A 93 13.39 6.99 -5.53
C GLY A 93 13.07 5.99 -4.42
N LYS A 94 12.82 6.50 -3.21
CA LYS A 94 12.44 5.71 -2.04
C LYS A 94 11.02 5.15 -2.14
N TYR A 95 10.08 5.97 -2.60
CA TYR A 95 8.72 5.53 -2.86
C TYR A 95 8.68 4.37 -3.86
N PHE A 96 9.39 4.50 -4.99
CA PHE A 96 9.43 3.43 -5.99
C PHE A 96 10.08 2.14 -5.47
N ALA A 97 11.09 2.23 -4.59
CA ALA A 97 11.68 1.05 -3.97
C ALA A 97 10.66 0.31 -3.08
N ALA A 98 9.93 1.05 -2.25
CA ALA A 98 8.86 0.48 -1.43
C ALA A 98 7.70 -0.08 -2.27
N PHE A 99 7.32 0.62 -3.34
CA PHE A 99 6.34 0.13 -4.31
C PHE A 99 6.81 -1.15 -5.00
N CYS A 100 8.08 -1.27 -5.35
CA CYS A 100 8.63 -2.49 -5.96
C CYS A 100 8.62 -3.67 -5.00
N LEU A 101 8.95 -3.45 -3.72
CA LEU A 101 8.84 -4.49 -2.69
C LEU A 101 7.37 -4.93 -2.51
N PHE A 102 6.44 -3.97 -2.44
CA PHE A 102 5.01 -4.27 -2.38
C PHE A 102 4.53 -5.03 -3.62
N LEU A 103 4.94 -4.60 -4.82
CA LEU A 103 4.61 -5.26 -6.07
C LEU A 103 5.10 -6.71 -6.09
N LEU A 104 6.33 -6.97 -5.60
CA LEU A 104 6.87 -8.33 -5.46
C LEU A 104 5.99 -9.19 -4.56
N MET A 105 5.55 -8.65 -3.41
CA MET A 105 4.64 -9.35 -2.49
C MET A 105 3.32 -9.71 -3.18
N VAL A 106 2.74 -8.77 -3.94
CA VAL A 106 1.51 -9.02 -4.71
C VAL A 106 1.73 -10.06 -5.82
N LEU A 107 2.87 -10.01 -6.51
CA LEU A 107 3.20 -10.93 -7.60
C LEU A 107 3.21 -12.38 -7.14
N PHE A 108 3.76 -12.66 -5.96
CA PHE A 108 3.75 -14.00 -5.38
C PHE A 108 2.33 -14.52 -5.08
N THR A 109 1.36 -13.64 -4.82
CA THR A 109 -0.04 -14.06 -4.57
C THR A 109 -0.76 -14.53 -5.83
N VAL A 110 -0.27 -14.20 -7.03
CA VAL A 110 -0.88 -14.59 -8.33
C VAL A 110 -0.92 -16.11 -8.52
N VAL A 111 -0.12 -16.86 -7.77
CA VAL A 111 -0.17 -18.33 -7.74
C VAL A 111 -1.54 -18.82 -7.25
N CYS A 112 -2.20 -18.13 -6.32
CA CYS A 112 -3.50 -18.53 -5.77
C CYS A 112 -4.66 -18.57 -6.79
N PRO A 113 -4.95 -17.51 -7.57
CA PRO A 113 -6.00 -17.57 -8.58
C PRO A 113 -5.68 -18.57 -9.71
N ILE A 114 -4.39 -18.80 -10.01
CA ILE A 114 -3.97 -19.84 -10.95
C ILE A 114 -4.39 -21.22 -10.43
N ILE A 115 -4.14 -21.52 -9.14
CA ILE A 115 -4.58 -22.77 -8.49
C ILE A 115 -6.11 -22.92 -8.57
N LEU A 116 -6.87 -21.84 -8.33
CA LEU A 116 -8.33 -21.89 -8.45
C LEU A 116 -8.77 -22.23 -9.88
N SER A 117 -8.13 -21.62 -10.89
CA SER A 117 -8.47 -21.87 -12.29
C SER A 117 -8.28 -23.34 -12.71
N PHE A 118 -7.34 -24.06 -12.11
CA PHE A 118 -7.09 -25.48 -12.41
C PHE A 118 -7.99 -26.44 -11.63
N ASN A 119 -8.48 -26.06 -10.45
CA ASN A 119 -9.33 -26.92 -9.60
C ASN A 119 -10.81 -26.88 -10.01
N MET A 120 -11.16 -26.20 -11.11
CA MET A 120 -12.53 -26.10 -11.61
C MET A 120 -12.85 -27.28 -12.53
N ASN A 121 -13.22 -28.43 -11.95
CA ASN A 121 -13.72 -29.60 -12.70
C ASN A 121 -15.23 -29.51 -13.03
N ASP A 122 -15.97 -28.54 -12.48
CA ASP A 122 -17.44 -28.47 -12.55
C ASP A 122 -18.01 -27.54 -13.65
N GLY A 123 -17.22 -27.22 -14.68
CA GLY A 123 -17.73 -26.51 -15.89
C GLY A 123 -18.01 -25.01 -15.75
N GLY A 124 -17.70 -24.40 -14.59
CA GLY A 124 -17.76 -22.95 -14.40
C GLY A 124 -16.56 -22.21 -15.03
N VAL A 125 -16.80 -21.04 -15.61
CA VAL A 125 -15.73 -20.16 -16.13
C VAL A 125 -15.15 -19.34 -14.98
N PHE A 126 -13.84 -19.39 -14.76
CA PHE A 126 -13.17 -18.57 -13.76
C PHE A 126 -13.35 -17.07 -14.09
N PRO A 127 -13.79 -16.23 -13.13
CA PRO A 127 -14.02 -14.80 -13.37
C PRO A 127 -12.71 -14.02 -13.42
N TRP A 128 -11.97 -14.18 -14.53
CA TRP A 128 -10.70 -13.49 -14.76
C TRP A 128 -10.83 -11.97 -14.70
N ALA A 129 -11.90 -11.41 -15.25
CA ALA A 129 -12.15 -9.97 -15.23
C ALA A 129 -12.24 -9.40 -13.80
N LYS A 130 -13.00 -10.07 -12.90
CA LYS A 130 -13.09 -9.67 -11.50
C LYS A 130 -11.75 -9.78 -10.78
N THR A 131 -11.02 -10.87 -11.01
CA THR A 131 -9.73 -11.12 -10.35
C THR A 131 -8.68 -10.09 -10.78
N VAL A 132 -8.56 -9.82 -12.08
CA VAL A 132 -7.62 -8.82 -12.61
C VAL A 132 -8.02 -7.41 -12.14
N GLY A 133 -9.31 -7.08 -12.17
CA GLY A 133 -9.84 -5.82 -11.63
C GLY A 133 -9.47 -5.65 -10.15
N GLY A 134 -9.71 -6.67 -9.34
CA GLY A 134 -9.35 -6.70 -7.92
C GLY A 134 -7.86 -6.47 -7.69
N TYR A 135 -6.97 -7.11 -8.45
CA TYR A 135 -5.52 -6.87 -8.35
C TYR A 135 -5.12 -5.44 -8.68
N ILE A 136 -5.70 -4.86 -9.74
CA ILE A 136 -5.43 -3.48 -10.10
C ILE A 136 -5.90 -2.53 -9.00
N GLY A 137 -7.12 -2.73 -8.48
CA GLY A 137 -7.63 -1.98 -7.35
C GLY A 137 -6.74 -2.10 -6.11
N PHE A 138 -6.28 -3.32 -5.82
CA PHE A 138 -5.41 -3.62 -4.67
C PHE A 138 -4.04 -2.92 -4.80
N LEU A 139 -3.46 -2.92 -6.00
CA LEU A 139 -2.21 -2.21 -6.28
C LEU A 139 -2.38 -0.70 -6.15
N LEU A 140 -3.47 -0.13 -6.66
CA LEU A 140 -3.75 1.30 -6.55
C LEU A 140 -4.01 1.74 -5.09
N LEU A 141 -4.75 0.94 -4.33
CA LEU A 141 -4.95 1.14 -2.90
C LEU A 141 -3.61 1.10 -2.15
N GLY A 142 -2.77 0.10 -2.46
CA GLY A 142 -1.42 -0.01 -1.92
C GLY A 142 -0.54 1.19 -2.27
N CYS A 143 -0.60 1.72 -3.50
CA CYS A 143 0.10 2.95 -3.90
C CYS A 143 -0.30 4.16 -3.04
N ALA A 144 -1.60 4.32 -2.77
CA ALA A 144 -2.12 5.38 -1.91
C ALA A 144 -1.64 5.20 -0.47
N TYR A 145 -1.76 4.01 0.09
CA TYR A 145 -1.31 3.74 1.46
C TYR A 145 0.21 3.91 1.62
N LEU A 146 1.02 3.45 0.65
CA LEU A 146 2.48 3.65 0.66
C LEU A 146 2.85 5.13 0.73
N SER A 147 2.11 6.00 0.03
CA SER A 147 2.37 7.45 0.08
C SER A 147 2.13 8.02 1.48
N VAL A 148 1.06 7.58 2.16
CA VAL A 148 0.74 7.98 3.54
C VAL A 148 1.77 7.42 4.52
N GLY A 149 2.17 6.15 4.36
CA GLY A 149 3.24 5.55 5.16
C GLY A 149 4.58 6.27 5.00
N MET A 150 4.87 6.78 3.80
CA MET A 150 6.05 7.60 3.54
C MET A 150 5.96 8.97 4.23
N LEU A 151 4.79 9.61 4.19
CA LEU A 151 4.54 10.85 4.93
C LEU A 151 4.73 10.63 6.43
N ALA A 152 4.23 9.52 6.99
CA ALA A 152 4.42 9.17 8.40
C ALA A 152 5.92 9.00 8.76
N SER A 153 6.71 8.37 7.89
CA SER A 153 8.17 8.27 8.06
C SER A 153 8.88 9.63 7.99
N SER A 154 8.32 10.61 7.26
CA SER A 154 8.83 11.97 7.24
C SER A 154 8.53 12.77 8.52
N LEU A 155 7.62 12.31 9.38
CA LEU A 155 7.23 13.01 10.61
C LEU A 155 8.07 12.59 11.82
N SER A 156 8.53 11.33 11.87
CA SER A 156 9.29 10.80 13.01
C SER A 156 10.77 10.62 12.73
N GLU A 157 11.59 10.64 13.79
CA GLU A 157 13.02 10.27 13.79
C GLU A 157 13.23 8.83 14.25
N ASN A 158 12.22 8.20 14.87
CA ASN A 158 12.30 6.83 15.35
C ASN A 158 11.48 5.91 14.43
N GLN A 159 12.10 4.84 13.93
CA GLN A 159 11.47 3.83 13.07
C GLN A 159 10.17 3.26 13.67
N THR A 160 10.20 2.93 14.97
CA THR A 160 9.02 2.35 15.65
C THR A 160 7.88 3.36 15.74
N LEU A 161 8.20 4.61 16.11
CA LEU A 161 7.19 5.67 16.19
C LEU A 161 6.61 6.02 14.81
N SER A 162 7.45 6.03 13.77
CA SER A 162 6.98 6.16 12.38
C SER A 162 5.99 5.06 12.00
N ALA A 163 6.26 3.81 12.37
CA ALA A 163 5.39 2.69 12.05
C ALA A 163 4.03 2.84 12.75
N VAL A 164 4.03 3.17 14.05
CA VAL A 164 2.82 3.35 14.85
C VAL A 164 1.95 4.48 14.29
N ILE A 165 2.54 5.65 13.98
CA ILE A 165 1.80 6.77 13.39
C ILE A 165 1.21 6.38 12.04
N GLY A 166 2.02 5.75 11.16
CA GLY A 166 1.54 5.29 9.86
C GLY A 166 0.38 4.30 10.00
N MET A 167 0.49 3.36 10.93
CA MET A 167 -0.53 2.35 11.19
C MET A 167 -1.83 2.97 11.66
N VAL A 168 -1.79 3.87 12.66
CA VAL A 168 -2.99 4.54 13.18
C VAL A 168 -3.66 5.37 12.08
N VAL A 169 -2.90 6.13 11.30
CA VAL A 169 -3.46 6.95 10.22
C VAL A 169 -4.10 6.09 9.12
N LEU A 170 -3.45 4.99 8.72
CA LEU A 170 -3.99 4.08 7.71
C LEU A 170 -5.22 3.31 8.21
N LEU A 171 -5.24 2.91 9.47
CA LEU A 171 -6.42 2.29 10.08
C LEU A 171 -7.59 3.28 10.13
N LEU A 172 -7.37 4.52 10.55
CA LEU A 172 -8.43 5.53 10.52
C LEU A 172 -8.96 5.72 9.09
N LEU A 173 -8.07 5.83 8.10
CA LEU A 173 -8.43 5.94 6.68
C LEU A 173 -9.23 4.74 6.16
N SER A 174 -8.95 3.52 6.62
CA SER A 174 -9.71 2.33 6.20
C SER A 174 -11.13 2.30 6.77
N PHE A 175 -11.35 2.91 7.95
CA PHE A 175 -12.67 3.03 8.57
C PHE A 175 -13.49 4.26 8.14
N VAL A 176 -12.90 5.23 7.43
CA VAL A 176 -13.59 6.47 7.02
C VAL A 176 -14.91 6.20 6.30
N GLU A 177 -14.96 5.21 5.43
CA GLU A 177 -16.18 4.84 4.70
C GLU A 177 -17.28 4.41 5.68
N ASN A 178 -16.99 3.47 6.59
CA ASN A 178 -17.94 2.97 7.58
C ASN A 178 -18.47 4.08 8.50
N ILE A 179 -17.63 5.06 8.83
CA ILE A 179 -18.02 6.22 9.63
C ILE A 179 -18.92 7.14 8.80
N GLY A 180 -18.55 7.41 7.55
CA GLY A 180 -19.30 8.27 6.64
C GLY A 180 -20.70 7.73 6.34
N THR A 181 -20.83 6.43 6.10
CA THR A 181 -22.11 5.77 5.84
C THR A 181 -23.04 5.80 7.05
N GLN A 182 -22.49 5.68 8.28
CA GLN A 182 -23.27 5.73 9.52
C GLN A 182 -23.70 7.15 9.90
N LEU A 183 -22.87 8.16 9.68
CA LEU A 183 -23.19 9.55 9.99
C LEU A 183 -24.30 10.12 9.08
N GLY A 184 -24.29 9.73 7.81
CA GLY A 184 -25.23 10.25 6.82
C GLY A 184 -25.10 11.76 6.57
N GLY A 185 -26.05 12.31 5.81
CA GLY A 185 -26.09 13.74 5.46
C GLY A 185 -24.87 14.22 4.66
N THR A 186 -24.63 15.53 4.72
CA THR A 186 -23.54 16.18 3.98
C THR A 186 -22.15 15.75 4.48
N LEU A 187 -21.98 15.63 5.80
CA LEU A 187 -20.71 15.21 6.40
C LEU A 187 -20.37 13.75 6.06
N GLY A 188 -21.35 12.85 6.09
CA GLY A 188 -21.17 11.46 5.67
C GLY A 188 -20.77 11.35 4.21
N SER A 189 -21.40 12.13 3.33
CA SER A 189 -21.09 12.16 1.89
C SER A 189 -19.65 12.62 1.61
N ILE A 190 -19.16 13.63 2.34
CA ILE A 190 -17.77 14.12 2.23
C ILE A 190 -16.79 13.04 2.69
N LEU A 191 -17.08 12.35 3.81
CA LEU A 191 -16.23 11.28 4.33
C LEU A 191 -16.15 10.10 3.35
N VAL A 192 -17.29 9.65 2.82
CA VAL A 192 -17.31 8.60 1.79
C VAL A 192 -16.54 9.04 0.55
N TRP A 193 -16.64 10.30 0.12
CA TRP A 193 -15.89 10.81 -1.03
C TRP A 193 -14.36 10.78 -0.84
N ILE A 194 -13.86 11.06 0.36
CA ILE A 194 -12.43 10.98 0.70
C ILE A 194 -11.97 9.53 0.91
N SER A 195 -12.87 8.62 1.25
CA SER A 195 -12.50 7.25 1.59
C SER A 195 -11.78 6.53 0.45
N LEU A 196 -10.64 5.92 0.78
CA LEU A 196 -9.87 5.10 -0.14
C LEU A 196 -10.50 3.72 -0.32
N SER A 197 -11.27 3.24 0.67
CA SER A 197 -11.92 1.93 0.67
C SER A 197 -13.13 1.86 -0.27
N SER A 198 -13.96 2.90 -0.34
CA SER A 198 -15.21 2.88 -1.13
C SER A 198 -14.95 2.69 -2.63
N ARG A 199 -13.85 3.29 -3.11
CA ARG A 199 -13.42 3.22 -4.51
C ARG A 199 -12.86 1.86 -4.90
N TYR A 200 -12.45 1.06 -3.92
CA TYR A 200 -11.91 -0.29 -4.13
C TYR A 200 -13.03 -1.30 -4.42
N ALA A 201 -14.24 -1.08 -3.90
CA ALA A 201 -15.40 -1.94 -4.13
C ALA A 201 -15.77 -2.08 -5.63
N ASP A 202 -15.67 -1.00 -6.41
CA ASP A 202 -15.90 -1.03 -7.87
C ASP A 202 -14.95 -2.04 -8.56
N PHE A 203 -13.67 -2.00 -8.20
CA PHE A 203 -12.65 -2.91 -8.76
C PHE A 203 -12.88 -4.37 -8.35
N ALA A 204 -13.37 -4.58 -7.12
CA ALA A 204 -13.72 -5.90 -6.60
C ALA A 204 -14.83 -6.58 -7.44
N THR A 205 -15.73 -5.79 -8.03
CA THR A 205 -16.78 -6.31 -8.93
C THR A 205 -16.31 -6.55 -10.38
N GLY A 206 -15.06 -6.21 -10.71
CA GLY A 206 -14.51 -6.30 -12.06
C GLY A 206 -14.79 -5.10 -12.97
N LEU A 207 -15.39 -4.02 -12.42
CA LEU A 207 -15.64 -2.79 -13.15
C LEU A 207 -14.39 -1.90 -13.10
N PHE A 208 -13.79 -1.66 -14.27
CA PHE A 208 -12.65 -0.77 -14.38
C PHE A 208 -13.11 0.69 -14.43
N ASN A 209 -13.09 1.36 -13.27
CA ASN A 209 -13.51 2.75 -13.16
C ASN A 209 -12.31 3.72 -13.27
N LEU A 210 -12.16 4.40 -14.41
CA LEU A 210 -11.12 5.40 -14.64
C LEU A 210 -11.12 6.53 -13.60
N THR A 211 -12.29 6.90 -13.08
CA THR A 211 -12.43 7.91 -12.03
C THR A 211 -11.68 7.51 -10.77
N SER A 212 -11.82 6.24 -10.38
CA SER A 212 -11.14 5.69 -9.19
C SER A 212 -9.63 5.59 -9.41
N VAL A 213 -9.18 5.25 -10.63
CA VAL A 213 -7.74 5.26 -10.97
C VAL A 213 -7.15 6.66 -10.83
N VAL A 214 -7.81 7.66 -11.42
CA VAL A 214 -7.36 9.06 -11.35
C VAL A 214 -7.37 9.55 -9.90
N TYR A 215 -8.37 9.15 -9.11
CA TYR A 215 -8.44 9.48 -7.69
C TYR A 215 -7.23 8.94 -6.91
N TYR A 216 -6.93 7.64 -7.00
CA TYR A 216 -5.79 7.06 -6.29
C TYR A 216 -4.47 7.70 -6.70
N LEU A 217 -4.24 7.89 -8.01
CA LEU A 217 -3.01 8.50 -8.50
C LEU A 217 -2.88 9.97 -8.03
N SER A 218 -3.96 10.74 -8.09
CA SER A 218 -3.97 12.13 -7.61
C SER A 218 -3.69 12.20 -6.13
N PHE A 219 -4.33 11.33 -5.33
CA PHE A 219 -4.11 11.21 -3.90
C PHE A 219 -2.64 10.90 -3.60
N THR A 220 -2.07 9.88 -4.25
CA THR A 220 -0.65 9.52 -4.11
C THR A 220 0.27 10.69 -4.43
N VAL A 221 0.04 11.41 -5.53
CA VAL A 221 0.87 12.55 -5.94
C VAL A 221 0.79 13.68 -4.91
N VAL A 222 -0.41 14.00 -4.41
CA VAL A 222 -0.61 15.05 -3.40
C VAL A 222 0.11 14.71 -2.10
N ILE A 223 -0.02 13.49 -1.60
CA ILE A 223 0.64 13.06 -0.35
C ILE A 223 2.16 13.03 -0.51
N LEU A 224 2.69 12.58 -1.65
CA LEU A 224 4.12 12.65 -1.93
C LEU A 224 4.62 14.09 -2.04
N PHE A 225 3.83 14.99 -2.62
CA PHE A 225 4.16 16.41 -2.68
C PHE A 225 4.24 17.03 -1.27
N ILE A 226 3.24 16.76 -0.42
CA ILE A 226 3.26 17.18 1.00
C ILE A 226 4.50 16.62 1.71
N THR A 227 4.88 15.38 1.42
CA THR A 227 6.08 14.76 1.99
C THR A 227 7.35 15.50 1.59
N VAL A 228 7.49 15.91 0.32
CA VAL A 228 8.62 16.73 -0.14
C VAL A 228 8.64 18.08 0.58
N VAL A 229 7.50 18.78 0.63
CA VAL A 229 7.39 20.11 1.27
C VAL A 229 7.72 20.03 2.75
N ASN A 230 7.27 18.99 3.46
CA ASN A 230 7.58 18.79 4.87
C ASN A 230 9.10 18.72 5.11
N ILE A 231 9.84 17.99 4.27
CA ILE A 231 11.29 17.88 4.44
C ILE A 231 12.01 19.16 3.99
N GLU A 232 11.53 19.83 2.93
CA GLU A 232 12.09 21.12 2.50
C GLU A 232 11.90 22.22 3.55
N ARG A 233 10.74 22.28 4.23
CA ARG A 233 10.48 23.26 5.29
C ARG A 233 11.49 23.16 6.45
N LYS A 234 11.86 21.94 6.84
CA LYS A 234 12.88 21.69 7.86
C LYS A 234 14.30 22.13 7.44
N ARG A 235 14.52 22.59 6.20
CA ARG A 235 15.80 23.14 5.74
C ARG A 235 15.94 24.64 6.04
N TRP A 236 14.83 25.34 6.22
CA TRP A 236 14.79 26.80 6.38
C TRP A 236 14.67 27.25 7.84
N ASN A 237 14.33 26.32 8.73
CA ASN A 237 14.43 26.48 10.18
C ASN A 237 15.71 25.80 10.67
#